data_AF-A0A822XEC7-F1
#
_entry.id   AF-A0A822XEC7-F1
#
_cell.length_a   1.000
_cell.length_b   1.000
_cell.length_c   1.000
_cell.angle_alpha   90.00
_cell.angle_beta   90.00
_cell.angle_gamma   90.00
#
_symmetry.space_group_name_H-M   'P 1'
#
loop_
_entity.id
_entity.type
_entity.pdbx_description
1 polymer ?
#
loop_
_entity_poly.entity_id
_entity_poly.type
_entity_poly.pdbx_seq_one_letter_code
_entity_poly.pdbx_strand_id
1 'polypeptide(L)'
;NDRFALDGRDPSSIAGVQWCFGLFDRAFGPVDPVMGKVRKRPTHVHENRIDMAAYYKLTNEPTMGGSLDIGIVGGGLSGMFAARLLSDL
;
A
#
# COMPACT_ATOMS: atom_id res chain seq x y z
N ASN A 1 6.19 3.29 -5.35
CA ASN A 1 5.56 3.23 -6.68
C ASN A 1 6.30 2.28 -7.60
N ASP A 2 7.55 2.58 -7.95
CA ASP A 2 8.33 1.88 -8.98
C ASP A 2 8.49 0.36 -8.84
N ARG A 3 8.48 -0.16 -7.61
CA ARG A 3 8.69 -1.60 -7.34
C ARG A 3 7.45 -2.46 -7.56
N PHE A 4 6.26 -1.93 -7.24
CA PHE A 4 5.04 -2.74 -7.08
C PHE A 4 3.92 -2.32 -8.02
N ALA A 5 3.85 -1.05 -8.41
CA ALA A 5 2.83 -0.58 -9.33
C ALA A 5 3.18 -1.00 -10.76
N LEU A 6 2.24 -1.62 -11.46
CA LEU A 6 2.43 -2.03 -12.87
C LEU A 6 2.68 -0.83 -13.79
N ASP A 7 2.14 0.33 -13.43
CA ASP A 7 2.29 1.64 -14.06
C ASP A 7 3.37 2.52 -13.41
N GLY A 8 4.22 1.94 -12.55
CA GLY A 8 5.36 2.63 -11.93
C GLY A 8 6.49 2.93 -12.91
N ARG A 9 7.52 3.68 -12.47
CA ARG A 9 8.65 4.15 -13.32
C ARG A 9 8.21 4.99 -14.52
N ASP A 10 7.02 5.55 -14.45
CA ASP A 10 6.45 6.46 -15.44
C ASP A 10 6.62 7.93 -14.99
N PRO A 11 6.81 8.90 -15.91
CA PRO A 11 6.84 10.31 -15.56
C PRO A 11 5.62 10.78 -14.76
N SER A 12 4.43 10.24 -15.07
CA SER A 12 3.19 10.54 -14.33
C SER A 12 3.24 10.00 -12.91
N SER A 13 3.86 8.83 -12.71
CA SER A 13 4.13 8.26 -11.38
C SER A 13 5.03 9.18 -10.55
N ILE A 14 6.14 9.64 -11.13
CA ILE A 14 7.09 10.54 -10.44
C ILE A 14 6.42 11.86 -10.09
N ALA A 15 5.77 12.50 -11.07
CA ALA A 15 5.06 13.76 -10.87
C ALA A 15 3.91 13.61 -9.87
N GLY A 16 3.18 12.50 -9.89
CA GLY A 16 2.11 12.19 -8.95
C GLY A 16 2.59 12.06 -7.50
N VAL A 17 3.70 11.34 -7.27
CA VAL A 17 4.32 11.26 -5.94
C VAL A 17 4.82 12.64 -5.49
N GLN A 18 5.46 13.41 -6.37
CA GLN A 18 5.91 14.77 -6.05
C GLN A 18 4.75 15.74 -5.78
N TRP A 19 3.60 15.56 -6.45
CA TRP A 19 2.39 16.34 -6.18
C TRP A 19 1.84 16.10 -4.77
N CYS A 20 1.95 14.88 -4.24
CA CYS A 20 1.64 14.60 -2.83
C CYS A 20 2.51 15.43 -1.86
N PHE A 21 3.67 15.90 -2.31
CA PHE A 21 4.58 16.79 -1.57
C PHE A 21 4.53 18.25 -2.06
N GLY A 22 3.54 18.61 -2.88
CA GLY A 22 3.23 19.99 -3.25
C GLY A 22 3.67 20.43 -4.65
N LEU A 23 4.33 19.58 -5.44
CA LEU A 23 4.64 19.93 -6.83
C LEU A 23 3.34 20.15 -7.63
N PHE A 24 3.25 21.25 -8.38
CA PHE A 24 2.08 21.62 -9.18
C PHE A 24 0.76 21.83 -8.40
N ASP A 25 0.80 21.89 -7.07
CA ASP A 25 -0.34 22.32 -6.26
C ASP A 25 -0.11 23.74 -5.71
N ARG A 26 -1.19 24.38 -5.27
CA ARG A 26 -1.11 25.67 -4.59
C ARG A 26 -0.77 25.49 -3.11
N ALA A 27 -0.39 26.57 -2.44
CA ALA A 27 -0.22 26.57 -0.99
C ALA A 27 -1.56 26.47 -0.25
N PHE A 28 -1.57 25.75 0.86
CA PHE A 28 -2.71 25.59 1.78
C PHE A 28 -2.41 26.25 3.13
N GLY A 29 -3.48 26.62 3.84
CA GLY A 29 -3.41 27.22 5.17
C GLY A 29 -4.44 26.61 6.12
N PRO A 30 -4.23 26.72 7.45
CA PRO A 30 -3.04 27.28 8.12
C PRO A 30 -1.79 26.40 7.97
N VAL A 31 -0.61 26.96 8.25
CA VAL A 31 0.67 26.23 8.16
C VAL A 31 0.67 25.06 9.13
N ASP A 32 1.08 23.89 8.64
CA ASP A 32 1.32 22.69 9.43
C ASP A 32 2.72 22.69 10.03
N PRO A 33 2.92 22.24 11.28
CA PRO A 33 4.25 22.14 11.88
C PRO A 33 5.19 21.15 11.17
N VAL A 34 4.67 20.14 10.46
CA VAL A 34 5.49 19.12 9.79
C VAL A 34 5.51 19.35 8.28
N MET A 35 4.34 19.45 7.66
CA MET A 35 4.16 19.51 6.21
C MET A 35 4.15 20.95 5.66
N GLY A 36 4.28 21.96 6.52
CA GLY A 36 4.24 23.36 6.10
C GLY A 36 2.91 23.72 5.40
N LYS A 37 3.00 24.24 4.17
CA LYS A 37 1.82 24.63 3.37
C LYS A 37 1.37 23.57 2.35
N VAL A 38 1.93 22.36 2.41
CA VAL A 38 1.48 21.25 1.55
C VAL A 38 0.04 20.88 1.93
N ARG A 39 -0.76 20.50 0.92
CA ARG A 39 -2.17 20.12 1.12
C ARG A 39 -2.28 18.94 2.10
N LYS A 40 -3.02 19.14 3.19
CA LYS A 40 -3.33 18.05 4.13
C LYS A 40 -4.40 17.10 3.58
N ARG A 41 -4.24 15.82 3.91
CA ARG A 41 -5.16 14.73 3.57
C ARG A 41 -5.35 13.81 4.79
N PRO A 42 -6.06 14.25 5.84
CA PRO A 42 -6.25 13.42 7.02
C PRO A 42 -7.18 12.23 6.70
N THR A 43 -6.88 11.05 7.25
CA THR A 43 -7.57 9.80 6.93
C THR A 43 -9.07 9.85 7.26
N HIS A 44 -9.47 10.44 8.39
CA HIS A 44 -10.88 10.55 8.79
C HIS A 44 -11.78 11.27 7.76
N VAL A 45 -11.23 12.22 6.98
CA VAL A 45 -11.99 12.90 5.92
C VAL A 45 -12.28 11.96 4.76
N HIS A 46 -11.35 11.05 4.47
CA HIS A 46 -11.48 10.08 3.38
C HIS A 46 -12.30 8.86 3.80
N GLU A 47 -12.20 8.44 5.06
CA GLU A 47 -13.02 7.39 5.66
C GLU A 47 -14.52 7.66 5.47
N ASN A 48 -14.96 8.90 5.67
CA ASN A 48 -16.36 9.30 5.46
C ASN A 48 -16.83 9.28 4.00
N ARG A 49 -15.95 8.98 3.04
CA ARG A 49 -16.23 9.01 1.59
C ARG A 49 -16.05 7.66 0.92
N ILE A 50 -15.52 6.67 1.64
CA ILE A 50 -15.16 5.36 1.11
C ILE A 50 -15.91 4.33 1.94
N ASP A 51 -16.54 3.36 1.28
CA ASP A 51 -17.01 2.16 1.97
C ASP A 51 -15.79 1.35 2.42
N MET A 52 -15.41 1.53 3.68
CA MET A 52 -14.23 0.89 4.25
C MET A 52 -14.38 -0.64 4.35
N ALA A 53 -15.60 -1.15 4.49
CA ALA A 53 -15.85 -2.59 4.52
C ALA A 53 -15.61 -3.21 3.14
N ALA A 54 -16.13 -2.58 2.08
CA ALA A 54 -15.88 -3.00 0.71
C ALA A 54 -14.40 -2.85 0.33
N TYR A 55 -13.75 -1.76 0.73
CA TYR A 55 -12.32 -1.53 0.48
C TYR A 55 -11.46 -2.60 1.17
N TYR A 56 -11.70 -2.87 2.46
CA TYR A 56 -10.97 -3.88 3.23
C TYR A 56 -11.10 -5.26 2.59
N LYS A 57 -12.30 -5.63 2.15
CA LYS A 57 -12.54 -6.87 1.41
C LYS A 57 -11.67 -6.88 0.15
N LEU A 58 -11.78 -5.87 -0.72
CA LEU A 58 -11.00 -5.83 -1.96
C LEU A 58 -9.48 -5.95 -1.74
N THR A 59 -8.93 -5.33 -0.70
CA THR A 59 -7.48 -5.29 -0.47
C THR A 59 -6.91 -6.50 0.26
N ASN A 60 -7.71 -7.19 1.07
CA ASN A 60 -7.25 -8.33 1.89
C ASN A 60 -7.78 -9.69 1.40
N GLU A 61 -8.66 -9.71 0.40
CA GLU A 61 -9.06 -10.96 -0.26
C GLU A 61 -7.81 -11.62 -0.87
N PRO A 62 -7.54 -12.91 -0.54
CA PRO A 62 -6.42 -13.62 -1.13
C PRO A 62 -6.57 -13.64 -2.65
N THR A 63 -5.48 -13.40 -3.38
CA THR A 63 -5.48 -13.39 -4.85
C THR A 63 -6.05 -14.68 -5.46
N MET A 64 -5.96 -15.81 -4.74
CA MET A 64 -6.46 -17.12 -5.14
C MET A 64 -7.76 -17.55 -4.44
N GLY A 65 -8.45 -16.64 -3.74
CA GLY A 65 -9.73 -16.91 -3.08
C GLY A 65 -9.66 -17.69 -1.76
N GLY A 66 -8.47 -17.88 -1.19
CA GLY A 66 -8.26 -18.52 0.10
C GLY A 66 -6.78 -18.59 0.51
N SER A 67 -6.52 -18.99 1.76
CA SER A 67 -5.18 -19.38 2.21
C SER A 67 -4.70 -20.59 1.42
N LEU A 68 -3.44 -20.60 0.99
CA LEU A 68 -2.86 -21.73 0.27
C LEU A 68 -2.47 -22.83 1.26
N ASP A 69 -3.03 -24.03 1.09
CA ASP A 69 -2.55 -25.23 1.78
C ASP A 69 -1.27 -25.72 1.09
N ILE A 70 -0.11 -25.47 1.69
CA ILE A 70 1.19 -25.77 1.08
C ILE A 70 1.83 -26.97 1.79
N GLY A 71 1.97 -28.09 1.07
CA GLY A 71 2.78 -29.22 1.48
C GLY A 71 4.22 -29.08 1.01
N ILE A 72 5.20 -29.17 1.93
CA ILE A 72 6.63 -29.15 1.59
C ILE A 72 7.19 -30.56 1.78
N VAL A 73 7.77 -31.12 0.72
CA VAL A 73 8.40 -32.46 0.73
C VAL A 73 9.89 -32.31 0.45
N GLY A 74 10.73 -32.74 1.41
CA GLY A 74 12.18 -32.63 1.32
C GLY A 74 12.75 -31.30 1.86
N GLY A 75 14.04 -31.03 1.61
CA GLY A 75 14.70 -29.76 1.97
C GLY A 75 15.29 -29.67 3.39
N GLY A 76 15.08 -30.65 4.26
CA GLY A 76 15.65 -30.64 5.62
C GLY A 76 15.32 -29.34 6.38
N LEU A 77 16.35 -28.69 6.95
CA LEU A 77 16.18 -27.43 7.67
C LEU A 77 15.64 -26.30 6.79
N SER A 78 16.09 -26.17 5.53
CA SER A 78 15.61 -25.09 4.65
C SER A 78 14.15 -25.28 4.26
N GLY A 79 13.72 -26.53 4.07
CA GLY A 79 12.30 -26.88 3.90
C GLY A 79 11.46 -26.51 5.13
N MET A 80 11.98 -26.77 6.33
CA MET A 80 11.33 -26.39 7.59
C MET A 80 11.23 -24.87 7.78
N PHE A 81 12.28 -24.13 7.42
CA PHE A 81 12.26 -22.66 7.45
C PHE A 81 11.25 -22.09 6.46
N ALA A 82 11.18 -22.62 5.23
CA ALA A 82 10.19 -22.23 4.25
C ALA A 82 8.76 -22.53 4.74
N ALA A 83 8.53 -23.70 5.36
CA ALA A 83 7.24 -24.06 5.95
C ALA A 83 6.83 -23.06 7.03
N ARG A 84 7.76 -22.69 7.91
CA ARG A 84 7.49 -21.72 8.97
C ARG A 84 7.15 -20.35 8.41
N LEU A 85 7.91 -19.88 7.42
CA LEU A 85 7.71 -18.57 6.82
C LEU A 85 6.35 -18.50 6.11
N LEU A 86 5.93 -19.57 5.43
CA LEU A 86 4.62 -19.66 4.79
C LEU A 86 3.45 -19.84 5.78
N SER A 87 3.70 -20.40 6.97
CA SER A 87 2.69 -20.52 8.04
C SER A 87 2.49 -19.25 8.85
N ASP A 88 3.48 -18.36 8.88
CA ASP A 88 3.44 -17.10 9.63
C ASP A 88 2.86 -15.93 8.80
N LEU A 89 2.74 -16.11 7.48
CA LEU A 89 2.11 -15.18 6.55
C LEU A 89 0.60 -15.44 6.45
#